data_AF-A0A7T4JV93-F1
#
_entry.id   AF-A0A7T4JV93-F1
#
_cell.length_a   1.000
_cell.length_b   1.000
_cell.length_c   1.000
_cell.angle_alpha   90.00
_cell.angle_beta   90.00
_cell.angle_gamma   90.00
#
_symmetry.space_group_name_H-M   'P 1'
#
loop_
_entity.id
_entity.type
_entity.pdbx_description
1 polymer ?
#
loop_
_entity_poly.entity_id
_entity_poly.type
_entity_poly.pdbx_seq_one_letter_code
_entity_poly.pdbx_strand_id
1 'polypeptide(L)'
;MFRFAVPLISSLLLTAMFGGLWASVVATAFSDDSVVPLFAAPWFYPVFLVLGAVLASWGTFTALQLPGRSPLTYSYVLSIALLVAGVASFFVLNGETAINIFGFLAIAIGLACADVAALLLLGGAVVRKGREKKTRTDPGSHPSSYR
;
A
#
# COMPACT_ATOMS: atom_id res chain seq x y z
N MET A 1 2.92 15.02 10.18
CA MET A 1 1.64 14.43 9.68
C MET A 1 1.79 13.96 8.25
N PHE A 2 2.20 14.82 7.31
CA PHE A 2 2.39 14.44 5.89
C PHE A 2 3.21 13.15 5.69
N ARG A 3 4.38 13.02 6.35
CA ARG A 3 5.23 11.81 6.28
C ARG A 3 4.54 10.51 6.71
N PHE A 4 3.53 10.55 7.58
CA PHE A 4 2.77 9.37 8.02
C PHE A 4 1.61 9.04 7.08
N ALA A 5 1.14 10.02 6.29
CA ALA A 5 0.11 9.81 5.28
C ALA A 5 0.69 9.23 3.98
N VAL A 6 1.98 9.46 3.71
CA VAL A 6 2.62 8.99 2.48
C VAL A 6 2.53 7.47 2.28
N PRO A 7 2.85 6.60 3.27
CA PRO A 7 2.71 5.16 3.09
C PRO A 7 1.29 4.73 2.71
N LEU A 8 0.28 5.44 3.27
CA LEU A 8 -1.13 5.19 2.99
C LEU A 8 -1.53 5.65 1.58
N ILE A 9 -1.14 6.85 1.19
CA ILE A 9 -1.40 7.35 -0.17
C ILE A 9 -0.76 6.42 -1.19
N SER A 10 0.47 5.98 -0.94
CA SER A 10 1.18 5.04 -1.80
C SER A 10 0.48 3.69 -1.90
N SER A 11 0.03 3.11 -0.79
CA SER A 11 -0.64 1.81 -0.82
C SER A 11 -2.00 1.91 -1.50
N LEU A 12 -2.78 2.96 -1.23
CA LEU A 12 -4.06 3.20 -1.88
C LEU A 12 -3.92 3.42 -3.39
N LEU A 13 -2.88 4.13 -3.84
CA LEU A 13 -2.59 4.29 -5.27
C LEU A 13 -2.22 2.96 -5.92
N LEU A 14 -1.42 2.13 -5.24
CA LEU A 14 -1.13 0.77 -5.71
C LEU A 14 -2.40 -0.09 -5.75
N THR A 15 -3.24 -0.03 -4.72
CA THR A 15 -4.52 -0.74 -4.67
C THR A 15 -5.44 -0.31 -5.80
N ALA A 16 -5.54 1.00 -6.09
CA ALA A 16 -6.32 1.52 -7.21
C ALA A 16 -5.74 1.09 -8.56
N MET A 17 -4.41 1.09 -8.69
CA MET A 17 -3.72 0.72 -9.93
C MET A 17 -3.91 -0.77 -10.26
N PHE A 18 -3.69 -1.66 -9.29
CA PHE A 18 -3.91 -3.10 -9.47
C PHE A 18 -5.41 -3.44 -9.55
N GLY A 19 -6.26 -2.80 -8.73
CA GLY A 19 -7.70 -2.97 -8.79
C GLY A 19 -8.28 -2.53 -10.14
N GLY A 20 -7.81 -1.41 -10.69
CA GLY A 20 -8.18 -0.93 -12.02
C GLY A 20 -7.72 -1.87 -13.13
N LEU A 21 -6.50 -2.42 -13.02
CA LEU A 21 -6.03 -3.47 -13.94
C LEU A 21 -6.96 -4.69 -13.90
N TRP A 22 -7.27 -5.20 -12.71
CA TRP A 22 -8.16 -6.36 -12.58
C TRP A 22 -9.58 -6.10 -13.08
N ALA A 23 -10.15 -4.94 -12.73
CA ALA A 23 -11.45 -4.53 -13.22
C ALA A 23 -11.46 -4.43 -14.76
N SER A 24 -10.38 -3.93 -15.36
CA SER A 24 -10.25 -3.87 -16.81
C SER A 24 -10.17 -5.26 -17.46
N VAL A 25 -9.42 -6.19 -16.87
CA VAL A 25 -9.32 -7.58 -17.34
C VAL A 25 -10.69 -8.27 -17.27
N VAL A 26 -11.39 -8.11 -16.15
CA VAL A 26 -12.75 -8.63 -15.96
C VAL A 26 -13.70 -8.03 -16.98
N ALA A 27 -13.72 -6.71 -17.14
CA ALA A 27 -14.57 -6.03 -18.10
C ALA A 27 -14.33 -6.53 -19.53
N THR A 28 -13.07 -6.72 -19.94
CA THR A 28 -12.73 -7.25 -21.26
C THR A 28 -13.10 -8.72 -21.44
N ALA A 29 -13.06 -9.53 -20.38
CA ALA A 29 -13.45 -10.94 -20.47
C ALA A 29 -14.95 -11.13 -20.70
N PHE A 30 -15.77 -10.12 -20.37
CA PHE A 30 -17.23 -10.16 -20.51
C PHE A 30 -17.78 -9.18 -21.57
N SER A 31 -16.92 -8.56 -22.38
CA SER A 31 -17.34 -7.61 -23.43
C SER A 31 -17.39 -8.27 -24.80
N ASP A 32 -18.46 -8.03 -25.56
CA ASP A 32 -18.57 -8.44 -26.98
C ASP A 32 -17.67 -7.57 -27.89
N ASP A 33 -16.45 -8.07 -28.11
CA ASP A 33 -15.68 -8.08 -29.38
C ASP A 33 -15.33 -6.79 -30.15
N SER A 34 -15.23 -5.60 -29.53
CA SER A 34 -14.71 -4.42 -30.27
C SER A 34 -13.85 -3.42 -29.51
N VAL A 35 -13.53 -3.66 -28.24
CA VAL A 35 -12.65 -2.77 -27.46
C VAL A 35 -11.28 -3.42 -27.31
N VAL A 36 -10.27 -2.86 -28.01
CA VAL A 36 -8.88 -3.23 -27.77
C VAL A 36 -8.53 -2.84 -26.33
N PRO A 37 -8.11 -3.79 -25.48
CA PRO A 37 -7.80 -3.47 -24.09
C PRO A 37 -6.63 -2.48 -24.01
N LEU A 38 -6.72 -1.48 -23.12
CA LEU A 38 -5.59 -0.57 -22.86
C LEU A 38 -4.34 -1.34 -22.43
N PHE A 39 -4.53 -2.45 -21.69
CA PHE A 39 -3.44 -3.33 -21.27
C PHE A 39 -2.82 -4.17 -22.40
N ALA A 40 -3.42 -4.19 -23.59
CA ALA A 40 -2.84 -4.83 -24.77
C ALA A 40 -1.83 -3.91 -25.48
N ALA A 41 -1.75 -2.63 -25.13
CA ALA A 41 -0.79 -1.71 -25.72
C ALA A 41 0.65 -2.10 -25.30
N PRO A 42 1.63 -2.15 -26.23
CA PRO A 42 3.00 -2.60 -25.93
C PRO A 42 3.70 -1.78 -24.82
N TRP A 43 3.34 -0.51 -24.70
CA TRP A 43 3.89 0.41 -23.70
C TRP A 43 3.21 0.29 -22.32
N PHE A 44 2.05 -0.36 -22.23
CA PHE A 44 1.26 -0.38 -20.99
C PHE A 44 2.01 -1.09 -19.87
N TYR A 45 2.43 -2.34 -20.09
CA TYR A 45 3.15 -3.12 -19.10
C TYR A 45 4.40 -2.43 -18.53
N PRO A 46 5.35 -1.91 -19.35
CA PRO A 46 6.53 -1.24 -18.79
C PRO A 46 6.16 0.03 -18.00
N VAL A 47 5.22 0.84 -18.49
CA VAL A 47 4.77 2.05 -17.77
C VAL A 47 4.10 1.70 -16.45
N PHE A 48 3.22 0.68 -16.46
CA PHE A 48 2.54 0.18 -15.28
C PHE A 48 3.52 -0.32 -14.21
N LEU A 49 4.53 -1.11 -14.61
CA LEU A 49 5.55 -1.61 -13.70
C LEU A 49 6.43 -0.49 -13.13
N VAL A 50 6.85 0.46 -13.96
CA VAL A 50 7.65 1.62 -13.51
C VAL A 50 6.85 2.44 -12.50
N LEU A 51 5.59 2.73 -12.79
CA LEU A 51 4.73 3.48 -11.89
C LEU A 51 4.52 2.73 -10.56
N GLY A 52 4.24 1.43 -10.61
CA GLY A 52 4.13 0.58 -9.44
C GLY A 52 5.41 0.56 -8.60
N ALA A 53 6.57 0.44 -9.24
CA ALA A 53 7.87 0.47 -8.57
C ALA A 53 8.14 1.81 -7.89
N VAL A 54 7.82 2.93 -8.56
CA VAL A 54 7.98 4.28 -7.99
C VAL A 54 7.08 4.44 -6.75
N LEU A 55 5.80 4.07 -6.84
CA LEU A 55 4.88 4.14 -5.71
C LEU A 55 5.37 3.26 -4.56
N ALA A 56 5.62 1.96 -4.81
CA ALA A 56 6.09 1.02 -3.78
C ALA A 56 7.38 1.49 -3.09
N SER A 57 8.32 2.04 -3.86
CA SER A 57 9.59 2.57 -3.33
C SER A 57 9.37 3.82 -2.49
N TRP A 58 8.53 4.75 -2.95
CA TRP A 58 8.18 5.97 -2.23
C TRP A 58 7.51 5.66 -0.88
N GLY A 59 6.49 4.80 -0.89
CA GLY A 59 5.79 4.36 0.32
C GLY A 59 6.73 3.68 1.31
N THR A 60 7.54 2.73 0.84
CA THR A 60 8.53 2.00 1.65
C THR A 60 9.58 2.93 2.26
N PHE A 61 10.19 3.78 1.43
CA PHE A 61 11.24 4.70 1.88
C PHE A 61 10.75 5.65 2.97
N THR A 62 9.56 6.21 2.80
CA THR A 62 8.97 7.11 3.80
C THR A 62 8.55 6.37 5.07
N ALA A 63 8.00 5.15 4.97
CA ALA A 63 7.67 4.32 6.12
C ALA A 63 8.91 4.05 6.98
N LEU A 64 10.06 3.76 6.34
CA LEU A 64 11.34 3.50 7.02
C LEU A 64 11.94 4.74 7.71
N GLN A 65 11.59 5.95 7.27
CA GLN A 65 12.02 7.21 7.89
C GLN A 65 11.16 7.63 9.09
N LEU A 66 10.08 6.91 9.40
CA LEU A 66 9.22 7.27 10.52
C LEU A 66 9.94 7.06 11.87
N PRO A 67 9.87 8.03 12.80
CA PRO A 67 10.51 7.91 14.10
C PRO A 67 9.83 6.83 14.94
N GLY A 68 10.65 5.91 15.48
CA GLY A 68 10.20 4.74 16.22
C GLY A 68 9.81 3.59 15.27
N ARG A 69 10.76 2.66 15.05
CA ARG A 69 10.54 1.46 14.25
C ARG A 69 9.51 0.57 14.93
N SER A 70 8.26 0.77 14.55
CA SER A 70 7.12 0.00 15.06
C SER A 70 6.98 -1.30 14.28
N PRO A 71 6.38 -2.35 14.87
CA PRO A 71 6.04 -3.57 14.13
C PRO A 71 5.15 -3.29 12.91
N LEU A 72 4.37 -2.21 12.93
CA LEU A 72 3.53 -1.77 11.80
C LEU A 72 4.37 -1.33 10.59
N THR A 73 5.51 -0.68 10.82
CA THR A 73 6.42 -0.29 9.74
C THR A 73 6.99 -1.52 9.03
N TYR A 74 7.42 -2.53 9.79
CA TYR A 74 7.91 -3.78 9.21
C TYR A 74 6.80 -4.56 8.50
N SER A 75 5.59 -4.59 9.07
CA SER A 75 4.42 -5.21 8.44
C SER A 75 4.11 -4.55 7.09
N TYR A 76 4.14 -3.22 7.00
CA TYR A 76 3.97 -2.49 5.75
C TYR A 76 5.02 -2.88 4.71
N VAL A 77 6.31 -2.84 5.08
CA VAL A 77 7.41 -3.18 4.16
C VAL A 77 7.35 -4.62 3.70
N LEU A 78 7.03 -5.56 4.61
CA LEU A 78 6.86 -6.97 4.27
C LEU A 78 5.68 -7.18 3.30
N SER A 79 4.59 -6.43 3.49
CA SER A 79 3.42 -6.49 2.61
C SER A 79 3.73 -5.97 1.21
N ILE A 80 4.50 -4.89 1.09
CA ILE A 80 5.02 -4.41 -0.19
C ILE A 80 5.98 -5.42 -0.83
N ALA A 81 6.86 -6.05 -0.05
CA ALA A 81 7.74 -7.10 -0.56
C ALA A 81 6.96 -8.31 -1.09
N LEU A 82 5.89 -8.71 -0.40
CA LEU A 82 4.99 -9.78 -0.84
C LEU A 82 4.28 -9.41 -2.16
N LEU A 83 3.82 -8.17 -2.30
CA LEU A 83 3.28 -7.65 -3.56
C LEU A 83 4.31 -7.76 -4.69
N VAL A 84 5.54 -7.29 -4.47
CA VAL A 84 6.61 -7.32 -5.48
C VAL A 84 6.95 -8.76 -5.86
N ALA A 85 7.02 -9.68 -4.90
CA ALA A 85 7.23 -11.10 -5.16
C ALA A 85 6.06 -11.70 -5.97
N GLY A 86 4.82 -11.31 -5.66
CA GLY A 86 3.63 -11.67 -6.43
C GLY A 86 3.74 -11.22 -7.89
N VAL A 87 4.06 -9.94 -8.13
CA VAL A 87 4.29 -9.40 -9.47
C VAL A 87 5.41 -10.14 -10.20
N ALA A 88 6.57 -10.32 -9.55
CA ALA A 88 7.72 -11.00 -10.12
C ALA A 88 7.40 -12.45 -10.54
N SER A 89 6.55 -13.14 -9.78
CA SER A 89 6.17 -14.52 -10.08
C SER A 89 5.47 -14.67 -11.43
N PHE A 90 4.76 -13.64 -11.92
CA PHE A 90 4.16 -13.64 -13.26
C PHE A 90 5.20 -13.58 -14.39
N PHE A 91 6.41 -13.07 -14.14
CA PHE A 91 7.49 -13.00 -15.13
C PHE A 91 8.41 -14.22 -15.11
N VAL A 92 8.52 -14.89 -13.96
CA VAL A 92 9.40 -16.05 -13.79
C VAL A 92 8.70 -17.34 -14.19
N LEU A 93 7.41 -17.46 -13.88
CA LEU A 93 6.62 -18.67 -14.13
C LEU A 93 5.94 -18.66 -15.51
N ASN A 94 6.66 -18.29 -16.57
CA ASN A 94 6.18 -18.25 -17.97
C ASN A 94 5.80 -19.64 -18.52
N GLY A 95 4.87 -20.34 -17.88
CA GLY A 95 4.19 -21.52 -18.40
C GLY A 95 2.87 -21.09 -19.03
N GLU A 96 2.69 -21.38 -20.31
CA GLU A 96 1.64 -20.88 -21.21
C GLU A 96 0.17 -21.09 -20.77
N THR A 97 -0.15 -21.77 -19.67
CA THR A 97 -1.53 -22.23 -19.43
C THR A 97 -2.04 -22.24 -17.99
N ALA A 98 -1.28 -21.76 -17.01
CA ALA A 98 -1.77 -21.68 -15.62
C ALA A 98 -1.86 -20.23 -15.16
N ILE A 99 -3.09 -19.75 -14.95
CA ILE A 99 -3.33 -18.51 -14.18
C ILE A 99 -2.52 -18.64 -12.88
N ASN A 100 -1.54 -17.75 -12.69
CA ASN A 100 -0.70 -17.78 -11.50
C ASN A 100 -1.48 -17.25 -10.28
N ILE A 101 -2.32 -18.13 -9.71
CA ILE A 101 -3.19 -17.85 -8.58
C ILE A 101 -2.37 -17.43 -7.35
N PHE A 102 -1.19 -18.01 -7.14
CA PHE A 102 -0.32 -17.65 -6.02
C PHE A 102 0.25 -16.24 -6.17
N GLY A 103 0.66 -15.85 -7.37
CA GLY A 103 1.07 -14.48 -7.68
C GLY A 103 -0.08 -13.48 -7.46
N PHE A 104 -1.27 -13.83 -7.91
CA PHE A 104 -2.48 -13.03 -7.68
C PHE A 104 -2.75 -12.83 -6.19
N LEU A 105 -2.76 -13.93 -5.43
CA LEU A 105 -3.06 -13.91 -4.01
C LEU A 105 -2.01 -13.12 -3.22
N ALA A 106 -0.73 -13.24 -3.61
CA ALA A 106 0.35 -12.45 -3.02
C ALA A 106 0.18 -10.94 -3.25
N ILE A 107 -0.25 -10.52 -4.45
CA ILE A 107 -0.56 -9.11 -4.73
C ILE A 107 -1.75 -8.64 -3.89
N ALA A 108 -2.85 -9.40 -3.87
CA ALA A 108 -4.07 -9.02 -3.16
C ALA A 108 -3.86 -8.92 -1.64
N ILE A 109 -3.24 -9.94 -1.04
CA ILE A 109 -2.92 -9.95 0.40
C ILE A 109 -1.89 -8.86 0.72
N GLY A 110 -0.85 -8.72 -0.11
CA GLY A 110 0.17 -7.68 0.06
C GLY A 110 -0.43 -6.26 0.07
N LEU A 111 -1.36 -5.97 -0.85
CA LEU A 111 -2.05 -4.69 -0.87
C LEU A 111 -2.93 -4.48 0.37
N ALA A 112 -3.78 -5.45 0.71
CA ALA A 112 -4.68 -5.34 1.85
C ALA A 112 -3.93 -5.14 3.17
N CYS A 113 -2.85 -5.91 3.39
CA CYS A 113 -2.01 -5.77 4.58
C CYS A 113 -1.24 -4.44 4.59
N ALA A 114 -0.77 -3.96 3.44
CA ALA A 114 -0.11 -2.65 3.34
C ALA A 114 -1.08 -1.52 3.68
N ASP A 115 -2.32 -1.56 3.18
CA ASP A 115 -3.36 -0.57 3.47
C ASP A 115 -3.69 -0.53 4.97
N VAL A 116 -3.91 -1.70 5.60
CA VAL A 116 -4.19 -1.78 7.04
C VAL A 116 -3.00 -1.28 7.86
N ALA A 117 -1.78 -1.69 7.53
CA ALA A 117 -0.58 -1.25 8.24
C ALA A 117 -0.39 0.27 8.13
N ALA A 118 -0.61 0.84 6.94
CA ALA A 118 -0.50 2.28 6.72
C ALA A 118 -1.61 3.08 7.43
N LEU A 119 -2.85 2.57 7.46
CA LEU A 119 -3.94 3.16 8.23
C LEU A 119 -3.61 3.21 9.72
N LEU A 120 -3.08 2.11 10.28
CA LEU A 120 -2.69 2.04 11.69
C LEU A 120 -1.52 2.98 12.01
N LEU A 121 -0.55 3.12 11.11
CA LEU A 121 0.56 4.08 11.25
C LEU A 121 0.04 5.52 11.30
N LEU A 122 -0.87 5.89 10.39
CA LEU A 122 -1.47 7.23 10.37
C LEU A 122 -2.35 7.47 11.60
N GLY A 123 -3.22 6.52 11.94
CA GLY A 123 -4.11 6.59 13.09
C GLY A 123 -3.34 6.75 14.40
N GLY A 124 -2.27 5.97 14.59
CA GLY A 124 -1.37 6.10 15.74
C GLY A 124 -0.72 7.48 15.84
N ALA A 125 -0.31 8.06 14.71
CA ALA A 125 0.27 9.41 14.67
C ALA A 125 -0.76 10.50 15.01
N VAL A 126 -2.00 10.36 14.54
CA VAL A 126 -3.10 11.29 14.85
C VAL A 126 -3.44 11.26 16.35
N VAL A 127 -3.55 10.07 16.93
CA VAL A 127 -3.83 9.89 18.37
C VAL A 127 -2.71 10.49 19.23
N ARG A 128 -1.45 10.24 18.89
CA ARG A 128 -0.29 10.81 19.62
C ARG A 128 -0.34 12.34 19.61
N LYS A 129 -0.56 12.96 18.45
CA LYS A 129 -0.66 14.43 18.35
C LYS A 129 -1.87 14.97 19.14
N GLY A 130 -2.99 14.25 19.16
CA GLY A 130 -4.15 14.60 19.96
C GLY A 130 -3.86 14.62 21.46
N ARG A 131 -3.10 13.62 21.96
CA ARG A 131 -2.66 13.56 23.36
C ARG A 131 -1.71 14.70 23.71
N GLU A 132 -0.70 14.95 22.88
CA GLU A 132 0.24 16.07 23.09
C GLU A 132 -0.49 17.43 23.14
N LYS A 133 -1.49 17.63 22.29
CA LYS A 133 -2.30 18.85 22.30
C LYS A 133 -3.10 18.99 23.60
N LYS A 134 -3.72 17.90 24.08
CA LYS A 134 -4.49 17.88 25.34
C LYS A 134 -3.62 18.18 26.56
N THR A 135 -2.43 17.58 26.64
CA THR A 135 -1.47 17.83 27.74
C THR A 135 -0.96 19.27 27.74
N ARG A 136 -0.84 19.90 26.57
CA ARG A 136 -0.37 21.30 26.44
C ARG A 136 -1.44 22.34 26.75
N THR A 137 -2.72 22.00 26.57
CA THR A 137 -3.86 22.87 26.91
C THR A 137 -4.33 22.72 28.36
N ASP A 138 -3.79 21.75 29.09
CA ASP A 138 -4.19 21.46 30.47
C ASP A 138 -2.96 21.51 31.42
N PRO A 139 -2.34 22.68 31.63
CA PRO A 139 -1.19 22.81 32.54
C PRO A 139 -1.57 22.73 34.03
N GLY A 140 -2.83 22.42 34.37
CA GLY A 140 -3.43 22.71 35.68
C GLY A 140 -3.76 21.53 36.60
N SER A 141 -3.40 20.30 36.29
CA SER A 141 -3.56 19.18 37.25
C SER A 141 -2.23 18.79 37.90
N HIS A 142 -1.64 19.74 38.63
CA HIS A 142 -0.79 19.36 39.75
C HIS A 142 -1.67 18.61 40.76
N PRO A 143 -1.36 17.36 41.14
CA PRO A 143 -1.97 16.78 42.32
C PRO A 143 -1.53 17.63 43.50
N SER A 144 -2.48 18.37 44.07
CA SER A 144 -2.29 19.13 45.30
C SER A 144 -1.99 18.15 46.43
N SER A 145 -0.70 17.89 46.63
CA SER A 145 -0.18 17.38 47.89
C SER A 145 -0.22 18.50 48.92
N TYR A 146 -1.34 18.64 49.61
CA TYR A 146 -1.43 19.21 50.95
C TYR A 146 -2.38 18.29 51.71
N ARG A 147 -1.79 17.43 52.56
CA ARG A 147 -1.84 17.50 54.03
C ARG A 147 -3.25 17.36 54.58
#